data_AF-A0A2N1CW18-F1
#
_entry.id   AF-A0A2N1CW18-F1
#
_cell.length_a   1.000
_cell.length_b   1.000
_cell.length_c   1.000
_cell.angle_alpha   90.00
_cell.angle_beta   90.00
_cell.angle_gamma   90.00
#
_symmetry.space_group_name_H-M   'P 1'
#
loop_
_entity.id
_entity.type
_entity.pdbx_description
1 polymer ?
#
loop_
_entity_poly.entity_id
_entity_poly.type
_entity_poly.pdbx_seq_one_letter_code
_entity_poly.pdbx_strand_id
1 'polypeptide(L)'
;VDTDNDGAPDECDAACISLGMAADTDDDNDGYSDADELAAGTNPLVNSSLPLDTDGDFISNVTDTDDDNDGITDADDAFSLIAIGDY
;
A
#
# COMPACT_ATOMS: atom_id res chain seq x y z
N VAL A 1 -9.84 -17.40 -0.89
CA VAL A 1 -8.42 -17.77 -1.13
C VAL A 1 -7.65 -17.17 0.04
N ASP A 2 -6.42 -17.57 0.27
CA ASP A 2 -5.57 -17.06 1.35
C ASP A 2 -4.15 -17.09 0.77
N THR A 3 -3.72 -15.95 0.22
CA THR A 3 -2.56 -15.85 -0.66
C THR A 3 -1.25 -15.88 0.15
N ASP A 4 -1.21 -15.27 1.33
CA ASP A 4 -0.04 -15.23 2.21
C ASP A 4 -0.05 -16.35 3.30
N ASN A 5 -1.19 -17.01 3.53
CA ASN A 5 -1.43 -18.04 4.55
C ASN A 5 -1.38 -17.54 6.00
N ASP A 6 -1.77 -16.30 6.28
CA ASP A 6 -1.89 -15.77 7.65
C ASP A 6 -3.21 -16.17 8.34
N GLY A 7 -4.17 -16.69 7.58
CA GLY A 7 -5.48 -17.15 8.02
C GLY A 7 -6.62 -16.14 7.80
N ALA A 8 -6.35 -14.97 7.25
CA ALA A 8 -7.32 -14.08 6.63
C ALA A 8 -7.48 -14.44 5.14
N PRO A 9 -8.72 -14.43 4.61
CA PRO A 9 -8.93 -14.71 3.20
C PRO A 9 -8.84 -13.45 2.32
N ASP A 10 -8.25 -13.57 1.13
CA ASP A 10 -8.13 -12.47 0.14
C ASP A 10 -9.46 -11.73 -0.10
N GLU A 11 -10.50 -12.52 -0.35
CA GLU A 11 -11.87 -12.02 -0.45
C GLU A 11 -12.74 -12.69 0.62
N CYS A 12 -13.52 -11.88 1.32
CA CYS A 12 -14.47 -12.34 2.33
C CYS A 12 -15.92 -12.25 1.83
N ASP A 13 -16.50 -13.42 1.54
CA ASP A 13 -17.89 -13.55 1.11
C ASP A 13 -18.90 -13.49 2.27
N ALA A 14 -20.20 -13.65 1.96
CA ALA A 14 -21.25 -13.62 2.97
C ALA A 14 -21.12 -14.71 4.06
N ALA A 15 -20.49 -15.85 3.76
CA ALA A 15 -20.26 -16.91 4.74
C ALA A 15 -19.14 -16.52 5.70
N CYS A 16 -18.04 -15.98 5.17
CA CYS A 16 -16.94 -15.41 5.94
C CYS A 16 -17.41 -14.27 6.87
N ILE A 17 -18.20 -13.31 6.34
CA ILE A 17 -18.79 -12.22 7.14
C ILE A 17 -19.72 -12.77 8.24
N SER A 18 -20.50 -13.82 7.94
CA SER A 18 -21.39 -14.45 8.92
C SER A 18 -20.65 -15.17 10.06
N LEU A 19 -19.39 -15.52 9.84
CA LEU A 19 -18.47 -16.07 10.85
C LEU A 19 -17.71 -14.97 11.61
N GLY A 20 -17.92 -13.69 11.26
CA GLY A 20 -17.26 -12.54 11.87
C GLY A 20 -15.83 -12.30 11.36
N MET A 21 -15.47 -12.87 10.22
CA MET A 21 -14.20 -12.62 9.53
C MET A 21 -14.33 -11.40 8.59
N ALA A 22 -13.19 -10.87 8.17
CA ALA A 22 -13.06 -9.82 7.15
C ALA A 22 -12.11 -10.31 6.04
N ALA A 23 -12.09 -9.60 4.91
CA ALA A 23 -11.06 -9.80 3.91
C ALA A 23 -9.72 -9.37 4.49
N ASP A 24 -8.65 -10.01 4.06
CA ASP A 24 -7.31 -9.45 4.25
C ASP A 24 -7.20 -8.12 3.50
N THR A 25 -6.30 -7.27 3.95
CA THR A 25 -6.05 -5.95 3.36
C THR A 25 -4.66 -5.84 2.74
N ASP A 26 -3.85 -6.89 2.88
CA ASP A 26 -2.50 -7.06 2.33
C ASP A 26 -2.36 -8.54 1.97
N ASP A 27 -2.97 -8.93 0.85
CA ASP A 27 -3.16 -10.34 0.47
C ASP A 27 -1.85 -11.12 0.26
N ASP A 28 -0.70 -10.45 0.09
CA ASP A 28 0.60 -11.07 -0.14
C ASP A 28 1.69 -10.73 0.90
N ASN A 29 1.37 -9.87 1.86
CA ASN A 29 2.15 -9.51 3.04
C ASN A 29 3.52 -8.90 2.70
N ASP A 30 3.56 -8.07 1.66
CA ASP A 30 4.73 -7.32 1.28
C ASP A 30 4.82 -5.93 1.93
N GLY A 31 3.75 -5.53 2.63
CA GLY A 31 3.64 -4.30 3.40
C GLY A 31 2.79 -3.22 2.75
N TYR A 32 2.41 -3.36 1.48
CA TYR A 32 1.47 -2.46 0.80
C TYR A 32 0.06 -3.03 0.84
N SER A 33 -0.94 -2.18 1.13
CA SER A 33 -2.32 -2.65 1.14
C SER A 33 -2.86 -2.90 -0.27
N ASP A 34 -3.81 -3.82 -0.45
CA ASP A 34 -4.40 -4.12 -1.77
C ASP A 34 -4.98 -2.86 -2.43
N ALA A 35 -5.51 -1.94 -1.61
CA ALA A 35 -6.07 -0.69 -2.08
C ALA A 35 -4.99 0.28 -2.61
N ASP A 36 -3.83 0.31 -1.97
CA ASP A 36 -2.69 1.10 -2.39
C ASP A 36 -2.08 0.53 -3.67
N GLU A 37 -1.87 -0.77 -3.71
CA GLU A 37 -1.36 -1.46 -4.90
C GLU A 37 -2.29 -1.34 -6.10
N LEU A 38 -3.60 -1.48 -5.89
CA LEU A 38 -4.59 -1.27 -6.96
C LEU A 38 -4.56 0.17 -7.48
N ALA A 39 -4.32 1.16 -6.60
CA ALA A 39 -4.17 2.55 -6.99
C ALA A 39 -2.86 2.78 -7.77
N ALA A 40 -1.77 2.17 -7.34
CA ALA A 40 -0.46 2.22 -7.97
C ALA A 40 -0.34 1.38 -9.26
N GLY A 41 -1.30 0.49 -9.50
CA GLY A 41 -1.34 -0.40 -10.66
C GLY A 41 -0.45 -1.64 -10.53
N THR A 42 -0.10 -2.01 -9.31
CA THR A 42 0.58 -3.26 -8.98
C THR A 42 -0.42 -4.38 -8.66
N ASN A 43 0.04 -5.51 -8.12
CA ASN A 43 -0.75 -6.74 -8.03
C ASN A 43 -0.78 -7.25 -6.59
N PRO A 44 -1.92 -7.11 -5.89
CA PRO A 44 -2.06 -7.47 -4.47
C PRO A 44 -1.78 -8.91 -4.09
N LEU A 45 -1.66 -9.81 -5.08
CA LEU A 45 -1.46 -11.23 -4.85
C LEU A 45 -0.01 -11.68 -5.10
N VAL A 46 0.92 -10.74 -5.32
CA VAL A 46 2.30 -11.02 -5.71
C VAL A 46 3.27 -10.05 -5.01
N ASN A 47 3.86 -10.51 -3.91
CA ASN A 47 4.81 -9.77 -3.06
C ASN A 47 6.09 -9.20 -3.72
N SER A 48 6.28 -9.44 -5.01
CA SER A 48 7.38 -8.90 -5.80
C SER A 48 6.90 -7.81 -6.77
N SER A 49 5.60 -7.55 -6.77
CA SER A 49 4.93 -6.51 -7.54
C SER A 49 4.79 -5.27 -6.66
N LEU A 50 5.90 -4.70 -6.23
CA LEU A 50 5.89 -3.55 -5.33
C LEU A 50 5.59 -2.24 -6.09
N PRO A 51 4.80 -1.32 -5.50
CA PRO A 51 4.65 0.02 -6.03
C PRO A 51 5.94 0.83 -5.89
N LEU A 52 6.00 2.00 -6.52
CA LEU A 52 7.08 2.96 -6.25
C LEU A 52 6.80 3.61 -4.90
N ASP A 53 7.82 3.62 -4.04
CA ASP A 53 7.82 4.21 -2.71
C ASP A 53 9.19 4.88 -2.51
N THR A 54 9.19 6.19 -2.31
CA THR A 54 10.39 7.03 -2.41
C THR A 54 11.01 7.30 -1.05
N ASP A 55 10.21 7.41 0.01
CA ASP A 55 10.68 7.60 1.38
C ASP A 55 10.76 6.27 2.18
N GLY A 56 10.11 5.21 1.69
CA GLY A 56 10.12 3.87 2.25
C GLY A 56 9.18 3.68 3.43
N ASP A 57 8.06 4.42 3.50
CA ASP A 57 7.10 4.34 4.59
C ASP A 57 5.96 3.31 4.40
N PHE A 58 5.97 2.58 3.28
CA PHE A 58 4.96 1.62 2.84
C PHE A 58 3.63 2.23 2.38
N ILE A 59 3.66 3.49 1.97
CA ILE A 59 2.60 4.13 1.19
C ILE A 59 3.19 4.42 -0.19
N SER A 60 2.54 3.93 -1.25
CA SER A 60 3.05 4.21 -2.58
C SER A 60 3.05 5.71 -2.88
N ASN A 61 3.96 6.16 -3.74
CA ASN A 61 3.98 7.50 -4.33
C ASN A 61 2.66 7.92 -5.01
N VAL A 62 1.74 6.99 -5.23
CA VAL A 62 0.44 7.29 -5.84
C VAL A 62 -0.60 7.67 -4.80
N THR A 63 -0.47 7.21 -3.56
CA THR A 63 -1.41 7.49 -2.47
C THR A 63 -0.79 8.27 -1.31
N ASP A 64 0.53 8.39 -1.27
CA ASP A 64 1.25 9.34 -0.42
C ASP A 64 1.01 10.78 -0.90
N THR A 65 1.11 11.72 0.03
CA THR A 65 0.97 13.16 -0.20
C THR A 65 2.26 13.94 0.04
N ASP A 66 3.31 13.26 0.50
CA ASP A 66 4.66 13.77 0.78
C ASP A 66 5.66 12.66 0.44
N ASP A 67 5.78 12.37 -0.85
CA ASP A 67 6.50 11.23 -1.44
C ASP A 67 7.97 11.07 -0.96
N ASP A 68 8.61 12.14 -0.51
CA ASP A 68 9.98 12.12 0.01
C ASP A 68 10.11 12.50 1.50
N ASN A 69 8.96 12.78 2.14
CA ASN A 69 8.78 13.00 3.57
C ASN A 69 9.72 14.08 4.14
N ASP A 70 9.94 15.14 3.35
CA ASP A 70 10.71 16.30 3.78
C ASP A 70 9.87 17.35 4.51
N GLY A 71 8.56 17.13 4.59
CA GLY A 71 7.58 17.95 5.27
C GLY A 71 6.89 18.97 4.36
N ILE A 72 7.14 18.94 3.05
CA ILE A 72 6.46 19.73 2.04
C ILE A 72 5.65 18.79 1.15
N THR A 73 4.32 18.88 1.21
CA THR A 73 3.45 18.02 0.39
C THR A 73 3.74 18.15 -1.10
N ASP A 74 3.54 17.09 -1.90
CA ASP A 74 3.82 17.08 -3.35
C ASP A 74 3.14 18.23 -4.12
N ALA A 75 1.97 18.67 -3.63
CA ALA A 75 1.22 19.78 -4.22
C ALA A 75 1.95 21.13 -4.11
N ASP A 76 2.78 21.29 -3.08
CA ASP A 76 3.55 22.49 -2.75
C ASP A 76 5.06 22.31 -2.97
N ASP A 77 5.53 21.09 -3.27
CA ASP A 77 6.92 20.80 -3.57
C ASP A 77 7.23 20.77 -5.09
N ALA A 78 8.26 21.51 -5.48
CA ALA A 78 8.77 21.52 -6.85
C ALA A 78 9.61 20.27 -7.17
N PHE A 79 10.08 19.55 -6.14
CA PHE A 79 10.93 18.37 -6.27
C PHE A 79 10.41 17.19 -5.44
N SER A 80 9.12 16.86 -5.57
CA SER A 80 8.38 15.90 -4.75
C SER A 80 8.98 14.49 -4.57
N LEU A 81 10.11 14.16 -5.20
CA LEU A 81 10.78 12.86 -5.07
C LEU A 81 12.20 12.98 -4.49
N ILE A 82 12.57 14.17 -4.01
CA ILE A 82 13.91 14.52 -3.59
C ILE A 82 13.80 15.37 -2.35
N ALA A 83 13.97 14.76 -1.18
CA ALA A 83 13.93 15.48 0.08
C ALA A 83 14.91 16.66 0.08
N ILE A 84 14.37 17.88 0.10
CA ILE A 84 15.08 19.16 0.19
C ILE A 84 14.79 19.77 1.56
N GLY A 85 15.06 19.00 2.62
CA GLY A 85 14.90 19.47 3.99
C GLY A 85 15.63 20.78 4.29
N ASP A 86 15.00 21.62 5.12
CA ASP A 86 15.59 22.83 5.69
C ASP A 86 16.90 22.48 6.43
N TYR A 87 18.02 23.01 5.95
CA TYR A 87 19.33 22.98 6.63
C TYR A 87 19.36 23.89 7.87
#